data_AF-A0A2A5FXQ8-F1
#
_entry.id   AF-A0A2A5FXQ8-F1
#
_cell.length_a   1.000
_cell.length_b   1.000
_cell.length_c   1.000
_cell.angle_alpha   90.00
_cell.angle_beta   90.00
_cell.angle_gamma   90.00
#
_symmetry.space_group_name_H-M   'P 1'
#
loop_
_entity.id
_entity.type
_entity.pdbx_description
1 polymer ?
#
loop_
_entity_poly.entity_id
_entity_poly.type
_entity_poly.pdbx_seq_one_letter_code
_entity_poly.pdbx_strand_id
1 'polypeptide(L)'
;MFLIASNGICSDTSIQTLNVQYDCATISLNAAFSTNTDTIYLNGFSTVTFTNTSSNSTSWQWDFGDGSATSPFENPSHTYTDAGTYTVTLTAYNSNCSDVSTTTIIVIGVTPGIAEGISENNLKIYPNPNDGSFSAEINFEKPTDFQMELTNVLGQHFFDSKYNQLLSYQIAFDLSDVPNGIYFMKMQTENGFIIKKIIIN
;
A
#
# COMPACT_ATOMS: atom_id res chain seq x y z
N MET A 1 40.16 -25.88 -13.64
CA MET A 1 41.06 -27.06 -13.67
C MET A 1 41.89 -26.93 -14.93
N PHE A 2 43.23 -26.89 -14.83
CA PHE A 2 44.11 -26.78 -16.00
C PHE A 2 44.52 -28.19 -16.45
N LEU A 3 44.31 -28.51 -17.74
CA LEU A 3 44.93 -29.68 -18.37
C LEU A 3 46.00 -29.16 -19.33
N ILE A 4 47.27 -29.46 -19.03
CA ILE A 4 48.38 -29.20 -19.94
C ILE A 4 48.75 -30.55 -20.57
N ALA A 5 48.56 -30.69 -21.88
CA ALA A 5 49.14 -31.79 -22.65
C ALA A 5 50.44 -31.29 -23.28
N SER A 6 51.58 -31.85 -22.89
CA SER A 6 52.90 -31.51 -23.44
C SER A 6 53.60 -32.76 -23.93
N ASN A 7 54.01 -32.76 -25.20
CA ASN A 7 54.84 -33.80 -25.82
C ASN A 7 56.25 -33.29 -26.15
N GLY A 8 56.73 -32.25 -25.45
CA GLY A 8 58.13 -31.83 -25.46
C GLY A 8 58.60 -30.96 -26.64
N ILE A 9 57.71 -30.58 -27.58
CA ILE A 9 58.08 -29.67 -28.70
C ILE A 9 57.07 -28.50 -28.88
N CYS A 10 55.80 -28.66 -28.51
CA CYS A 10 54.85 -27.54 -28.41
C CYS A 10 53.94 -27.72 -27.19
N SER A 11 53.64 -26.62 -26.50
CA SER A 11 52.60 -26.54 -25.47
C SER A 11 51.44 -25.73 -26.04
N ASP A 12 50.27 -26.34 -26.17
CA ASP A 12 49.02 -25.63 -26.45
C ASP A 12 48.24 -25.46 -25.15
N THR A 13 47.68 -24.27 -24.93
CA THR A 13 46.90 -23.95 -23.73
C THR A 13 45.48 -23.63 -24.15
N SER A 14 44.55 -24.52 -23.86
CA SER A 14 43.13 -24.22 -23.95
C SER A 14 42.64 -23.66 -22.61
N ILE A 15 42.12 -22.44 -22.64
CA ILE A 15 41.43 -21.82 -21.50
C ILE A 15 39.95 -22.02 -21.73
N GLN A 16 39.29 -22.80 -20.86
CA GLN A 16 37.84 -22.88 -20.81
C GLN A 16 37.34 -22.07 -19.61
N THR A 17 36.70 -20.94 -19.87
CA THR A 17 36.03 -20.14 -18.85
C THR A 17 34.75 -20.86 -18.43
N LEU A 18 34.70 -21.36 -17.19
CA LEU A 18 33.46 -21.88 -16.62
C LEU A 18 32.66 -20.69 -16.07
N ASN A 19 31.64 -20.26 -16.79
CA ASN A 19 30.65 -19.34 -16.24
C ASN A 19 29.75 -20.14 -15.29
N VAL A 20 30.00 -20.06 -13.99
CA VAL A 20 29.06 -20.56 -12.99
C VAL A 20 27.89 -19.58 -12.96
N GLN A 21 26.85 -19.86 -13.74
CA GLN A 21 25.59 -19.15 -13.65
C GLN A 21 24.87 -19.67 -12.41
N TYR A 22 24.77 -18.85 -11.36
CA TYR A 22 23.95 -19.18 -10.19
C TYR A 22 22.48 -19.17 -10.62
N ASP A 23 21.80 -20.31 -10.46
CA ASP A 23 20.37 -20.41 -10.73
C ASP A 23 19.59 -19.96 -9.48
N CYS A 24 19.11 -18.71 -9.50
CA CYS A 24 18.29 -18.17 -8.43
C CYS A 24 16.97 -18.92 -8.21
N ALA A 25 16.50 -19.73 -9.16
CA ALA A 25 15.30 -20.55 -8.94
C ALA A 25 15.54 -21.69 -7.92
N THR A 26 16.80 -22.09 -7.69
CA THR A 26 17.16 -23.12 -6.71
C THR A 26 17.51 -22.56 -5.33
N ILE A 27 17.80 -21.26 -5.27
CA ILE A 27 18.10 -20.54 -4.04
C ILE A 27 16.79 -19.88 -3.60
N SER A 28 16.20 -20.36 -2.50
CA SER A 28 14.92 -19.91 -1.96
C SER A 28 14.94 -18.50 -1.34
N LEU A 29 15.63 -17.55 -1.96
CA LEU A 29 15.45 -16.13 -1.66
C LEU A 29 14.00 -15.77 -1.99
N ASN A 30 13.30 -15.27 -0.99
CA ASN A 30 11.92 -14.82 -1.14
C ASN A 30 11.81 -13.47 -0.46
N ALA A 31 11.59 -12.42 -1.25
CA ALA A 31 11.32 -11.09 -0.75
C ALA A 31 9.90 -11.04 -0.19
N ALA A 32 9.78 -10.58 1.04
CA ALA A 32 8.49 -10.39 1.69
C ALA A 32 8.60 -9.32 2.77
N PHE A 33 7.51 -8.60 3.00
CA PHE A 33 7.41 -7.66 4.10
C PHE A 33 5.96 -7.44 4.54
N SER A 34 5.81 -6.77 5.69
CA SER A 34 4.54 -6.23 6.17
C SER A 34 4.68 -4.76 6.53
N THR A 35 3.54 -4.08 6.64
CA THR A 35 3.43 -2.67 7.06
C THR A 35 2.51 -2.57 8.25
N ASN A 36 2.67 -1.53 9.07
CA ASN A 36 1.74 -1.26 10.19
C ASN A 36 0.36 -0.82 9.70
N THR A 37 0.27 -0.27 8.50
CA THR A 37 -0.96 0.13 7.83
C THR A 37 -0.76 0.15 6.31
N ASP A 38 -1.83 -0.06 5.56
CA ASP A 38 -1.89 0.13 4.11
C ASP A 38 -2.52 1.49 3.72
N THR A 39 -3.06 2.22 4.70
CA THR A 39 -3.81 3.46 4.51
C THR A 39 -3.44 4.47 5.62
N ILE A 40 -3.10 5.70 5.24
CA ILE A 40 -2.84 6.80 6.18
C ILE A 40 -3.60 8.07 5.77
N TYR A 41 -3.93 8.89 6.77
CA TYR A 41 -4.60 10.18 6.59
C TYR A 41 -3.62 11.32 6.90
N LEU A 42 -3.47 12.28 6.00
CA LEU A 42 -2.52 13.39 6.16
C LEU A 42 -3.07 14.50 7.04
N ASN A 43 -3.06 14.29 8.35
CA ASN A 43 -3.26 15.37 9.32
C ASN A 43 -1.90 15.95 9.77
N GLY A 44 -1.10 16.39 8.79
CA GLY A 44 0.32 16.71 8.97
C GLY A 44 1.23 15.63 8.37
N PHE A 45 2.19 15.13 9.14
CA PHE A 45 3.13 14.08 8.71
C PHE A 45 2.66 12.71 9.18
N SER A 46 2.46 11.78 8.24
CA SER A 46 2.04 10.41 8.54
C SER A 46 3.13 9.42 8.14
N THR A 47 3.59 8.64 9.12
CA THR A 47 4.72 7.71 8.98
C THR A 47 4.24 6.26 8.92
N VAL A 48 4.71 5.53 7.91
CA VAL A 48 4.52 4.08 7.78
C VAL A 48 5.81 3.38 8.20
N THR A 49 5.69 2.31 8.98
CA THR A 49 6.80 1.45 9.36
C THR A 49 6.73 0.14 8.60
N PHE A 50 7.86 -0.28 8.05
CA PHE A 50 7.99 -1.49 7.24
C PHE A 50 8.79 -2.53 8.01
N THR A 51 8.30 -3.77 8.01
CA THR A 51 8.97 -4.92 8.62
C THR A 51 9.34 -5.92 7.55
N ASN A 52 10.63 -6.13 7.31
CA ASN A 52 11.12 -7.17 6.43
C ASN A 52 10.78 -8.55 7.00
N THR A 53 10.22 -9.41 6.15
CA THR A 53 9.94 -10.83 6.43
C THR A 53 10.55 -11.75 5.38
N SER A 54 11.49 -11.22 4.58
CA SER A 54 12.19 -11.97 3.54
C SER A 54 12.98 -13.14 4.11
N SER A 55 13.04 -14.25 3.37
CA SER A 55 13.86 -15.42 3.71
C SER A 55 15.10 -15.48 2.82
N ASN A 56 16.23 -15.89 3.40
CA ASN A 56 17.53 -16.03 2.72
C ASN A 56 18.10 -14.73 2.10
N SER A 57 17.70 -13.56 2.63
CA SER A 57 18.25 -12.24 2.27
C SER A 57 19.37 -11.81 3.23
N THR A 58 20.38 -11.11 2.71
CA THR A 58 21.46 -10.49 3.50
C THR A 58 21.50 -8.97 3.40
N SER A 59 20.78 -8.37 2.45
CA SER A 59 20.66 -6.92 2.31
C SER A 59 19.36 -6.54 1.61
N TRP A 60 18.94 -5.29 1.76
CA TRP A 60 17.63 -4.79 1.32
C TRP A 60 17.77 -3.42 0.69
N GLN A 61 16.86 -3.11 -0.22
CA GLN A 61 16.67 -1.77 -0.76
C GLN A 61 15.17 -1.50 -0.89
N TRP A 62 14.74 -0.40 -0.29
CA TRP A 62 13.35 0.04 -0.29
C TRP A 62 13.18 1.24 -1.20
N ASP A 63 12.21 1.17 -2.09
CA ASP A 63 11.65 2.31 -2.82
C ASP A 63 10.23 2.54 -2.30
N PHE A 64 9.94 3.75 -1.83
CA PHE A 64 8.63 4.08 -1.26
C PHE A 64 7.61 4.56 -2.31
N GLY A 65 8.02 4.71 -3.57
CA GLY A 65 7.14 5.02 -4.69
C GLY A 65 6.71 6.49 -4.81
N ASP A 66 7.18 7.36 -3.91
CA ASP A 66 6.89 8.80 -3.87
C ASP A 66 8.01 9.67 -4.50
N GLY A 67 9.07 9.04 -5.01
CA GLY A 67 10.25 9.70 -5.56
C GLY A 67 11.28 10.14 -4.50
N SER A 68 11.10 9.77 -3.23
CA SER A 68 12.11 9.95 -2.20
C SER A 68 13.32 9.02 -2.40
N ALA A 69 14.40 9.25 -1.64
CA ALA A 69 15.59 8.43 -1.71
C ALA A 69 15.34 7.01 -1.16
N THR A 70 15.92 6.00 -1.82
CA THR A 70 15.78 4.60 -1.38
C THR A 70 16.47 4.34 -0.04
N SER A 71 15.93 3.42 0.75
CA SER A 71 16.50 3.05 2.06
C SER A 71 17.18 1.68 2.04
N PRO A 72 18.40 1.54 2.61
CA PRO A 72 19.09 0.25 2.71
C PRO A 72 18.83 -0.49 4.05
N PHE A 73 18.00 0.06 4.93
CA PHE A 73 17.75 -0.52 6.25
C PHE A 73 16.82 -1.74 6.16
N GLU A 74 17.00 -2.70 7.07
CA GLU A 74 16.14 -3.91 7.12
C GLU A 74 14.68 -3.56 7.40
N ASN A 75 14.41 -2.72 8.40
CA ASN A 75 13.08 -2.31 8.82
C ASN A 75 12.97 -0.78 8.86
N PRO A 76 12.79 -0.10 7.70
CA PRO A 76 12.73 1.36 7.66
C PRO A 76 11.38 1.91 8.10
N SER A 77 11.36 3.20 8.40
CA SER A 77 10.15 4.00 8.43
C SER A 77 10.21 5.07 7.33
N HIS A 78 9.05 5.43 6.79
CA HIS A 78 8.93 6.47 5.77
C HIS A 78 7.75 7.39 6.04
N THR A 79 7.94 8.68 5.79
CA THR A 79 6.91 9.71 5.98
C THR A 79 6.46 10.22 4.64
N TYR A 80 5.17 10.06 4.34
CA TYR A 80 4.56 10.61 3.14
C TYR A 80 4.04 12.03 3.42
N THR A 81 4.28 12.95 2.51
CA THR A 81 3.87 14.37 2.63
C THR A 81 2.67 14.73 1.77
N ASP A 82 2.46 14.00 0.69
CA ASP A 82 1.44 14.29 -0.32
C ASP A 82 0.42 13.16 -0.38
N ALA A 83 -0.82 13.52 -0.70
CA ALA A 83 -1.87 12.55 -0.92
C ALA A 83 -1.60 11.80 -2.22
N GLY A 84 -1.82 10.49 -2.22
CA GLY A 84 -1.51 9.66 -3.38
C GLY A 84 -1.61 8.18 -3.08
N THR A 85 -1.45 7.40 -4.14
CA THR A 85 -1.29 5.94 -4.05
C THR A 85 0.16 5.62 -4.42
N TYR A 86 0.88 4.98 -3.51
CA TYR A 86 2.31 4.70 -3.65
C TYR A 86 2.56 3.20 -3.68
N THR A 87 3.26 2.73 -4.71
CA THR A 87 3.74 1.35 -4.79
C THR A 87 5.08 1.25 -4.10
N VAL A 88 5.09 0.67 -2.90
CA VAL A 88 6.31 0.40 -2.14
C VAL A 88 6.93 -0.88 -2.65
N THR A 89 8.22 -0.84 -2.95
CA THR A 89 9.00 -1.96 -3.48
C THR A 89 10.14 -2.29 -2.53
N LEU A 90 10.18 -3.52 -2.05
CA LEU A 90 11.33 -4.11 -1.39
C LEU A 90 12.09 -4.97 -2.40
N THR A 91 13.36 -4.63 -2.65
CA THR A 91 14.31 -5.54 -3.30
C THR A 91 15.21 -6.16 -2.24
N ALA A 92 15.07 -7.46 -2.03
CA ALA A 92 15.93 -8.23 -1.14
C ALA A 92 17.05 -8.88 -1.94
N TYR A 93 18.27 -8.90 -1.40
CA TYR A 93 19.45 -9.45 -2.05
C TYR A 93 20.13 -10.50 -1.17
N ASN A 94 20.81 -11.44 -1.79
CA ASN A 94 21.87 -12.22 -1.17
C ASN A 94 23.12 -12.22 -2.07
N SER A 95 24.13 -13.03 -1.74
CA SER A 95 25.41 -13.05 -2.46
C SER A 95 25.29 -13.34 -3.96
N ASN A 96 24.20 -13.97 -4.41
CA ASN A 96 24.04 -14.45 -5.78
C ASN A 96 22.74 -14.00 -6.45
N CYS A 97 21.75 -13.55 -5.69
CA CYS A 97 20.37 -13.37 -6.14
C CYS A 97 19.72 -12.10 -5.59
N SER A 98 18.69 -11.66 -6.29
CA SER A 98 17.74 -10.65 -5.83
C SER A 98 16.31 -11.13 -6.04
N ASP A 99 15.41 -10.74 -5.15
CA ASP A 99 13.97 -10.93 -5.31
C ASP A 99 13.22 -9.66 -4.90
N VAL A 100 11.99 -9.52 -5.39
CA VAL A 100 11.20 -8.29 -5.26
C VAL A 100 9.83 -8.58 -4.66
N SER A 101 9.45 -7.76 -3.70
CA SER A 101 8.10 -7.74 -3.12
C SER A 101 7.53 -6.33 -3.22
N THR A 102 6.23 -6.22 -3.47
CA THR A 102 5.55 -4.93 -3.60
C THR A 102 4.26 -4.88 -2.80
N THR A 103 3.95 -3.72 -2.20
CA THR A 103 2.64 -3.43 -1.63
C THR A 103 2.21 -2.00 -1.98
N THR A 104 0.93 -1.71 -1.81
CA THR A 104 0.37 -0.38 -2.05
C THR A 104 0.08 0.32 -0.73
N ILE A 105 0.57 1.54 -0.59
CA ILE A 105 0.21 2.48 0.49
C ILE A 105 -0.68 3.56 -0.08
N ILE A 106 -1.81 3.82 0.57
CA ILE A 106 -2.76 4.85 0.18
C ILE A 106 -2.69 5.99 1.19
N VAL A 107 -2.46 7.20 0.70
CA VAL A 107 -2.31 8.42 1.49
C VAL A 107 -3.43 9.37 1.13
N ILE A 108 -4.33 9.60 2.08
CA ILE A 108 -5.53 10.39 1.87
C ILE A 108 -5.30 11.78 2.45
N GLY A 109 -5.42 12.80 1.59
CA GLY A 109 -5.37 14.19 2.00
C GLY A 109 -6.60 14.56 2.81
N VAL A 110 -6.39 15.28 3.92
CA VAL A 110 -7.49 15.81 4.74
C VAL A 110 -7.29 17.30 4.96
N THR A 111 -8.39 18.04 5.09
CA THR A 111 -8.33 19.50 5.22
C THR A 111 -7.69 19.86 6.58
N PRO A 112 -6.56 20.60 6.60
CA PRO A 112 -5.90 20.96 7.85
C PRO A 112 -6.85 21.71 8.80
N GLY A 113 -6.90 21.27 10.06
CA GLY A 113 -7.76 21.87 11.09
C GLY A 113 -9.05 21.10 11.41
N ILE A 114 -9.34 20.03 10.67
CA ILE A 114 -10.40 19.07 11.01
C ILE A 114 -9.70 17.77 11.42
N ALA A 115 -9.79 17.37 12.70
CA ALA A 115 -9.21 16.10 13.15
C ALA A 115 -10.13 14.92 12.81
N GLU A 116 -9.61 13.69 12.92
CA GLU A 116 -10.45 12.50 13.13
C GLU A 116 -11.12 12.60 14.51
N GLY A 117 -12.13 13.46 14.61
CA GLY A 117 -12.89 13.73 15.84
C GLY A 117 -14.20 12.96 15.92
N ILE A 118 -14.53 12.18 14.88
CA ILE A 118 -15.76 11.40 14.82
C ILE A 118 -15.44 9.94 15.14
N SER A 119 -16.24 9.31 16.00
CA SER A 119 -16.06 7.91 16.40
C SER A 119 -16.35 6.94 15.26
N GLU A 120 -15.59 5.85 15.20
CA GLU A 120 -15.79 4.76 14.23
C GLU A 120 -17.20 4.17 14.23
N ASN A 121 -17.93 4.31 15.33
CA ASN A 121 -19.29 3.80 15.45
C ASN A 121 -20.34 4.70 14.78
N ASN A 122 -19.99 5.95 14.45
CA ASN A 122 -20.93 6.88 13.81
C ASN A 122 -21.13 6.58 12.32
N LEU A 123 -20.23 5.83 11.67
CA LEU A 123 -20.35 5.41 10.28
C LEU A 123 -20.04 3.92 10.14
N LYS A 124 -21.06 3.14 9.80
CA LYS A 124 -20.95 1.71 9.48
C LYS A 124 -21.19 1.48 8.01
N ILE A 125 -20.42 0.57 7.42
CA ILE A 125 -20.55 0.18 6.01
C ILE A 125 -20.71 -1.33 5.93
N TYR A 126 -21.74 -1.77 5.23
CA TYR A 126 -22.03 -3.20 5.04
C TYR A 126 -22.73 -3.50 3.70
N PRO A 127 -22.40 -4.61 3.04
CA PRO A 127 -21.23 -5.45 3.29
C PRO A 127 -19.92 -4.75 2.88
N ASN A 128 -18.78 -5.20 3.42
CA ASN A 128 -17.45 -4.80 2.98
C ASN A 128 -16.48 -5.98 3.18
N PRO A 129 -15.91 -6.59 2.12
CA PRO A 129 -16.07 -6.26 0.71
C PRO A 129 -17.52 -6.37 0.20
N ASN A 130 -17.82 -5.73 -0.93
CA ASN A 130 -19.13 -5.78 -1.58
C ASN A 130 -19.04 -6.13 -3.07
N ASP A 131 -20.12 -6.70 -3.60
CA ASP A 131 -20.25 -7.12 -5.00
C ASP A 131 -21.17 -6.15 -5.75
N GLY A 132 -20.80 -4.87 -5.74
CA GLY A 132 -21.50 -3.81 -6.49
C GLY A 132 -22.62 -3.09 -5.72
N SER A 133 -22.81 -3.34 -4.43
CA SER A 133 -23.68 -2.49 -3.59
C SER A 133 -23.33 -2.54 -2.11
N PHE A 134 -23.45 -1.41 -1.42
CA PHE A 134 -23.29 -1.34 0.02
C PHE A 134 -24.28 -0.36 0.66
N SER A 135 -24.51 -0.51 1.94
CA SER A 135 -25.24 0.44 2.78
C SER A 135 -24.27 1.19 3.68
N ALA A 136 -24.43 2.51 3.77
CA ALA A 136 -23.84 3.31 4.82
C ALA A 136 -24.92 3.64 5.87
N GLU A 137 -24.63 3.32 7.12
CA GLU A 137 -25.48 3.64 8.27
C GLU A 137 -24.76 4.64 9.17
N ILE A 138 -25.43 5.76 9.41
CA ILE A 138 -24.94 6.89 10.17
C ILE A 138 -25.79 7.05 11.41
N ASN A 139 -25.16 7.21 12.57
CA ASN A 139 -25.85 7.47 13.83
C ASN A 139 -25.09 8.53 14.65
N PHE A 140 -25.81 9.52 15.16
CA PHE A 140 -25.29 10.58 16.02
C PHE A 140 -26.07 10.63 17.35
N GLU A 141 -25.42 11.10 18.41
CA GLU A 141 -26.06 11.30 19.72
C GLU A 141 -26.99 12.53 19.75
N LYS A 142 -26.80 13.47 18.83
CA LYS A 142 -27.58 14.71 18.68
C LYS A 142 -27.75 15.06 17.19
N PRO A 143 -28.78 15.86 16.83
CA PRO A 143 -28.94 16.34 15.45
C PRO A 143 -27.66 17.01 14.95
N THR A 144 -27.15 16.55 13.82
CA THR A 144 -25.83 16.95 13.31
C THR A 144 -25.90 17.20 11.80
N ASP A 145 -25.22 18.26 11.36
CA ASP A 145 -24.99 18.52 9.93
C ASP A 145 -23.76 17.72 9.46
N PHE A 146 -23.88 17.06 8.32
CA PHE A 146 -22.78 16.27 7.77
C PHE A 146 -22.77 16.24 6.25
N GLN A 147 -21.59 16.02 5.69
CA GLN A 147 -21.36 15.79 4.27
C GLN A 147 -20.81 14.39 4.07
N MET A 148 -21.25 13.72 3.01
CA MET A 148 -20.82 12.39 2.61
C MET A 148 -20.17 12.46 1.23
N GLU A 149 -18.98 11.88 1.08
CA GLU A 149 -18.22 11.83 -0.16
C GLU A 149 -17.75 10.40 -0.43
N LEU A 150 -18.01 9.86 -1.63
CA LEU A 150 -17.43 8.58 -2.09
C LEU A 150 -16.40 8.86 -3.18
N THR A 151 -15.17 8.42 -2.96
CA THR A 151 -14.06 8.58 -3.92
C THR A 151 -13.35 7.26 -4.18
N ASN A 152 -12.72 7.09 -5.33
CA ASN A 152 -11.78 5.99 -5.57
C ASN A 152 -10.34 6.40 -5.22
N VAL A 153 -9.40 5.45 -5.34
CA VAL A 153 -7.95 5.69 -5.09
C VAL A 153 -7.32 6.75 -5.98
N LEU A 154 -7.94 7.09 -7.12
CA LEU A 154 -7.49 8.13 -8.03
C LEU A 154 -8.09 9.51 -7.67
N GLY A 155 -8.86 9.60 -6.59
CA GLY A 155 -9.56 10.83 -6.18
C GLY A 155 -10.77 11.17 -7.02
N GLN A 156 -11.27 10.25 -7.86
CA GLN A 156 -12.50 10.49 -8.63
C GLN A 156 -13.71 10.39 -7.70
N HIS A 157 -14.57 11.40 -7.72
CA HIS A 157 -15.79 11.46 -6.93
C HIS A 157 -16.95 10.72 -7.61
N PHE A 158 -17.63 9.85 -6.86
CA PHE A 158 -18.82 9.10 -7.28
C PHE A 158 -20.08 9.55 -6.53
N PHE A 159 -19.90 10.16 -5.36
CA PHE A 159 -20.98 10.68 -4.54
C PHE A 159 -20.50 11.89 -3.75
N ASP A 160 -21.37 12.90 -3.64
CA ASP A 160 -21.19 14.07 -2.77
C ASP A 160 -22.59 14.58 -2.38
N SER A 161 -22.91 14.59 -1.09
CA SER A 161 -24.20 15.11 -0.60
C SER A 161 -24.09 15.66 0.81
N LYS A 162 -24.87 16.71 1.08
CA LYS A 162 -24.97 17.38 2.38
C LYS A 162 -26.33 17.11 3.03
N TYR A 163 -26.29 16.90 4.32
CA TYR A 163 -27.45 16.59 5.16
C TYR A 163 -27.45 17.49 6.39
N ASN A 164 -28.65 17.92 6.81
CA ASN A 164 -28.79 18.89 7.89
C ASN A 164 -29.60 18.31 9.05
N GLN A 165 -29.08 18.45 10.27
CA GLN A 165 -29.76 18.21 11.54
C GLN A 165 -30.37 16.80 11.67
N LEU A 166 -29.68 15.75 11.20
CA LEU A 166 -30.15 14.38 11.34
C LEU A 166 -29.53 13.69 12.56
N LEU A 167 -30.32 12.81 13.20
CA LEU A 167 -29.86 11.91 14.26
C LEU A 167 -29.31 10.60 13.69
N SER A 168 -29.91 10.11 12.61
CA SER A 168 -29.45 8.95 11.88
C SER A 168 -29.81 9.07 10.42
N TYR A 169 -29.05 8.37 9.58
CA TYR A 169 -29.31 8.28 8.15
C TYR A 169 -28.82 6.94 7.63
N GLN A 170 -29.58 6.33 6.73
CA GLN A 170 -29.17 5.12 6.05
C GLN A 170 -29.34 5.34 4.56
N ILE A 171 -28.30 5.04 3.80
CA ILE A 171 -28.30 5.15 2.35
C ILE A 171 -27.69 3.88 1.76
N ALA A 172 -28.37 3.34 0.74
CA ALA A 172 -27.86 2.26 -0.09
C ALA A 172 -27.24 2.85 -1.35
N PHE A 173 -26.06 2.37 -1.70
CA PHE A 173 -25.35 2.70 -2.92
C PHE A 173 -25.45 1.50 -3.85
N ASP A 174 -26.02 1.72 -5.04
CA ASP A 174 -25.90 0.81 -6.16
C ASP A 174 -24.68 1.25 -6.98
N LEU A 175 -23.68 0.39 -7.00
CA LEU A 175 -22.39 0.58 -7.66
C LEU A 175 -22.15 -0.53 -8.68
N SER A 176 -23.21 -1.14 -9.19
CA SER A 176 -23.13 -2.20 -10.22
C SER A 176 -22.44 -1.74 -11.50
N ASP A 177 -22.49 -0.44 -11.81
CA ASP A 177 -21.79 0.18 -12.94
C ASP A 177 -20.40 0.74 -12.57
N VAL A 178 -19.95 0.57 -11.34
CA VAL A 178 -18.69 1.11 -10.83
C VAL A 178 -17.60 0.04 -10.87
N PRO A 179 -16.39 0.34 -11.40
CA PRO A 179 -15.34 -0.65 -11.51
C PRO A 179 -14.89 -1.21 -10.16
N ASN A 180 -14.55 -2.51 -10.16
CA ASN A 180 -13.95 -3.18 -9.02
C ASN A 180 -12.70 -2.44 -8.58
N GLY A 181 -12.52 -2.29 -7.26
CA GLY A 181 -11.43 -1.50 -6.72
C GLY A 181 -11.65 -1.04 -5.29
N ILE A 182 -10.75 -0.16 -4.85
CA ILE A 182 -10.77 0.43 -3.52
C ILE A 182 -11.41 1.81 -3.60
N TYR A 183 -12.35 2.04 -2.69
CA TYR A 183 -13.07 3.29 -2.53
C TYR A 183 -12.98 3.77 -1.09
N PHE A 184 -13.19 5.06 -0.89
CA PHE A 184 -13.20 5.70 0.43
C PHE A 184 -14.50 6.47 0.58
N MET A 185 -15.28 6.07 1.58
CA MET A 185 -16.42 6.84 2.05
C MET A 185 -15.97 7.75 3.17
N LYS A 186 -16.06 9.06 2.94
CA LYS A 186 -15.78 10.09 3.91
C LYS A 186 -17.07 10.69 4.42
N MET A 187 -17.25 10.73 5.74
CA MET A 187 -18.28 11.51 6.40
C MET A 187 -17.62 12.65 7.17
N GLN A 188 -18.03 13.88 6.92
CA GLN A 188 -17.48 15.08 7.55
C GLN A 188 -18.57 15.85 8.28
N THR A 189 -18.25 16.34 9.47
CA THR A 189 -19.07 17.25 10.29
C THR A 189 -18.24 18.50 10.61
N GLU A 190 -18.82 19.45 11.34
CA GLU A 190 -18.08 20.60 11.88
C GLU A 190 -16.97 20.20 12.86
N ASN A 191 -17.11 19.06 13.55
CA ASN A 191 -16.22 18.64 14.62
C ASN A 191 -15.12 17.66 14.17
N GLY A 192 -15.17 17.20 12.92
CA GLY A 192 -14.26 16.16 12.46
C GLY A 192 -14.70 15.51 11.17
N PHE A 193 -13.92 14.52 10.73
CA PHE A 193 -14.35 13.57 9.71
C PHE A 193 -14.06 12.14 10.16
N ILE A 194 -14.66 11.19 9.45
CA ILE A 194 -14.32 9.78 9.48
C ILE A 194 -14.27 9.27 8.05
N ILE A 195 -13.29 8.41 7.74
CA ILE A 195 -13.15 7.77 6.45
C ILE A 195 -13.17 6.26 6.64
N LYS A 196 -13.91 5.55 5.77
CA LYS A 196 -13.96 4.09 5.74
C LYS A 196 -13.56 3.60 4.35
N LYS A 197 -12.56 2.70 4.31
CA LYS A 197 -12.16 1.96 3.12
C LYS A 197 -13.24 0.97 2.74
N ILE A 198 -13.59 0.93 1.46
CA ILE A 198 -14.57 0.03 0.85
C ILE A 198 -13.86 -0.75 -0.25
N ILE A 199 -14.06 -2.06 -0.28
CA ILE A 199 -13.56 -2.95 -1.33
C ILE A 199 -14.76 -3.39 -2.17
N ILE A 200 -14.72 -3.09 -3.48
CA ILE A 200 -15.69 -3.56 -4.47
C ILE A 200 -15.03 -4.66 -5.30
N ASN A 201 -15.61 -5.86 -5.31
CA ASN A 201 -15.08 -7.05 -5.98
C ASN A 201 -15.63 -7.28 -7.38
#